data_AF-D8M867-F1
#
_entry.id   AF-D8M867-F1
#
_cell.length_a   1.000
_cell.length_b   1.000
_cell.length_c   1.000
_cell.angle_alpha   90.00
_cell.angle_beta   90.00
_cell.angle_gamma   90.00
#
_symmetry.space_group_name_H-M   'P 1'
#
loop_
_entity.id
_entity.type
_entity.pdbx_description
1 polymer ?
#
loop_
_entity_poly.entity_id
_entity_poly.type
_entity_poly.pdbx_seq_one_letter_code
_entity_poly.pdbx_strand_id
1 'polypeptide(L)'
;MVNMLQRNNRVLITATDYAYLNAFYVCYTTSRLWRFRNFFVVALNQHAYDVLEQQGFPVALVSSVNYQSGGDTPSVYDGYAFNQLTALKLIAVQKVLNMGVNCLFFDSDVVIFQNPFKYVPTDEEFDFIAQKDATICSGFVYWRATDRSRLTIELTLNKMKERNIHDQTALVEVVDNHLVPELKSLLFEPMLYNRGSIYFEMHQFGWGPHSRTREAR
;
A
#
# COMPACT_ATOMS: atom_id res chain seq x y z
N MET A 1 -16.51 8.85 0.62
CA MET A 1 -16.20 7.41 0.55
C MET A 1 -15.81 6.84 1.92
N VAL A 2 -14.72 7.30 2.54
CA VAL A 2 -14.17 6.81 3.83
C VAL A 2 -15.26 6.63 4.92
N ASN A 3 -16.02 7.69 5.23
CA ASN A 3 -17.04 7.64 6.29
C ASN A 3 -18.14 6.59 6.05
N MET A 4 -18.42 6.23 4.79
CA MET A 4 -19.44 5.23 4.45
C MET A 4 -18.92 3.80 4.56
N LEU A 5 -17.64 3.60 4.23
CA LEU A 5 -17.03 2.27 4.13
C LEU A 5 -16.34 1.83 5.41
N GLN A 6 -15.88 2.76 6.26
CA GLN A 6 -15.11 2.41 7.45
C GLN A 6 -15.85 1.41 8.36
N ARG A 7 -15.07 0.48 8.93
CA ARG A 7 -15.55 -0.54 9.87
C ARG A 7 -14.55 -0.63 11.01
N ASN A 8 -15.02 -0.55 12.24
CA ASN A 8 -14.17 -0.50 13.44
C ASN A 8 -13.10 0.60 13.36
N ASN A 9 -13.50 1.79 12.89
CA ASN A 9 -12.63 2.94 12.68
C ASN A 9 -11.41 2.67 11.79
N ARG A 10 -11.54 1.78 10.79
CA ARG A 10 -10.46 1.47 9.85
C ARG A 10 -10.95 1.21 8.44
N VAL A 11 -10.09 1.53 7.47
CA VAL A 11 -10.24 1.21 6.04
C VAL A 11 -9.04 0.43 5.52
N LEU A 12 -9.28 -0.30 4.45
CA LEU A 12 -8.28 -1.01 3.66
C LEU A 12 -8.19 -0.31 2.30
N ILE A 13 -7.02 0.19 1.91
CA ILE A 13 -6.87 0.90 0.64
C ILE A 13 -5.67 0.40 -0.15
N THR A 14 -5.83 0.36 -1.47
CA THR A 14 -4.75 0.24 -2.46
C THR A 14 -4.84 1.42 -3.41
N ALA A 15 -3.75 1.75 -4.09
CA ALA A 15 -3.74 2.79 -5.12
C ALA A 15 -3.32 2.25 -6.49
N THR A 16 -3.85 2.84 -7.56
CA THR A 16 -3.46 2.52 -8.94
C THR A 16 -3.66 3.74 -9.84
N ASP A 17 -2.77 3.93 -10.81
CA ASP A 17 -3.06 4.73 -12.01
C ASP A 17 -3.57 3.79 -13.13
N TYR A 18 -3.71 4.33 -14.34
CA TYR A 18 -4.19 3.58 -15.49
C TYR A 18 -3.19 2.51 -15.92
N ALA A 19 -1.90 2.85 -15.94
CA ALA A 19 -0.83 1.95 -16.33
C ALA A 19 -0.74 0.67 -15.47
N TYR A 20 -1.13 0.76 -14.20
CA TYR A 20 -1.09 -0.35 -13.25
C TYR A 20 -2.45 -1.05 -13.02
N LEU A 21 -3.49 -0.77 -13.83
CA LEU A 21 -4.81 -1.40 -13.67
C LEU A 21 -4.76 -2.93 -13.72
N ASN A 22 -3.92 -3.51 -14.57
CA ASN A 22 -3.76 -4.97 -14.65
C ASN A 22 -3.22 -5.56 -13.34
N ALA A 23 -2.23 -4.90 -12.72
CA ALA A 23 -1.71 -5.31 -11.41
C ALA A 23 -2.82 -5.21 -10.35
N PHE A 24 -3.57 -4.10 -10.35
CA PHE A 24 -4.74 -3.94 -9.48
C PHE A 24 -5.78 -5.06 -9.67
N TYR A 25 -6.13 -5.46 -10.89
CA TYR A 25 -7.11 -6.54 -11.10
C TYR A 25 -6.61 -7.89 -10.59
N VAL A 26 -5.33 -8.20 -10.76
CA VAL A 26 -4.71 -9.41 -10.21
C VAL A 26 -4.75 -9.38 -8.69
N CYS A 27 -4.36 -8.26 -8.08
CA CYS A 27 -4.45 -8.03 -6.64
C CYS A 27 -5.88 -8.20 -6.13
N TYR A 28 -6.85 -7.48 -6.74
CA TYR A 28 -8.26 -7.50 -6.34
C TYR A 28 -8.85 -8.91 -6.40
N THR A 29 -8.56 -9.62 -7.49
CA THR A 29 -9.11 -10.97 -7.75
C THR A 29 -8.49 -12.00 -6.82
N THR A 30 -7.17 -12.06 -6.76
CA THR A 30 -6.44 -13.06 -5.99
C THR A 30 -6.63 -12.87 -4.49
N SER A 31 -6.65 -11.61 -4.04
CA SER A 31 -6.89 -11.24 -2.64
C SER A 31 -8.36 -11.30 -2.23
N ARG A 32 -9.28 -11.49 -3.19
CA ARG A 32 -10.73 -11.47 -2.99
C ARG A 32 -11.21 -10.21 -2.28
N LEU A 33 -10.75 -9.04 -2.74
CA LEU A 33 -10.92 -7.78 -1.99
C LEU A 33 -12.38 -7.36 -1.79
N TRP A 34 -13.30 -7.82 -2.65
CA TRP A 34 -14.75 -7.62 -2.49
C TRP A 34 -15.31 -8.14 -1.15
N ARG A 35 -14.59 -9.04 -0.46
CA ARG A 35 -14.99 -9.56 0.85
C ARG A 35 -14.79 -8.54 1.97
N PHE A 36 -13.95 -7.53 1.77
CA PHE A 36 -13.67 -6.50 2.76
C PHE A 36 -14.60 -5.31 2.54
N ARG A 37 -15.65 -5.19 3.36
CA ARG A 37 -16.64 -4.09 3.24
C ARG A 37 -16.06 -2.69 3.48
N ASN A 38 -14.88 -2.62 4.10
CA ASN A 38 -14.13 -1.38 4.35
C ASN A 38 -12.99 -1.15 3.34
N PHE A 39 -13.03 -1.85 2.21
CA PHE A 39 -12.07 -1.68 1.12
C PHE A 39 -12.54 -0.63 0.11
N PHE A 40 -11.63 0.18 -0.38
CA PHE A 40 -11.78 0.95 -1.61
C PHE A 40 -10.43 1.16 -2.31
N VAL A 41 -10.45 1.39 -3.61
CA VAL A 41 -9.27 1.70 -4.42
C VAL A 41 -9.14 3.21 -4.60
N VAL A 42 -7.90 3.69 -4.60
CA VAL A 42 -7.56 5.08 -4.87
C VAL A 42 -7.02 5.18 -6.28
N ALA A 43 -7.73 5.89 -7.16
CA ALA A 43 -7.25 6.22 -8.48
C ALA A 43 -6.26 7.38 -8.41
N LEU A 44 -5.07 7.21 -8.99
CA LEU A 44 -3.98 8.19 -9.04
C LEU A 44 -4.04 9.10 -10.28
N ASN A 45 -4.97 8.83 -11.20
CA ASN A 45 -5.30 9.70 -12.33
C ASN A 45 -6.79 9.57 -12.71
N GLN A 46 -7.28 10.52 -13.50
CA GLN A 46 -8.70 10.56 -13.90
C GLN A 46 -9.09 9.34 -14.73
N HIS A 47 -8.23 8.90 -15.65
CA HIS A 47 -8.54 7.77 -16.53
C HIS A 47 -8.75 6.46 -15.73
N ALA A 48 -7.91 6.18 -14.73
CA ALA A 48 -8.13 5.04 -13.84
C ALA A 48 -9.44 5.18 -13.03
N TYR A 49 -9.76 6.40 -12.57
CA TYR A 49 -11.01 6.65 -11.86
C TYR A 49 -12.21 6.31 -12.74
N ASP A 50 -12.25 6.83 -13.96
CA ASP A 50 -13.38 6.65 -14.88
C ASP A 50 -13.59 5.16 -15.21
N VAL A 51 -12.52 4.42 -15.48
CA VAL A 51 -12.60 2.97 -15.75
C VAL A 51 -13.10 2.19 -14.54
N LEU A 52 -12.53 2.45 -13.35
CA LEU A 52 -12.90 1.73 -12.13
C LEU A 52 -14.33 2.06 -11.68
N GLU A 53 -14.75 3.32 -11.82
CA GLU A 53 -16.11 3.76 -11.52
C GLU A 53 -17.11 3.10 -12.46
N GLN A 54 -16.84 3.09 -13.78
CA GLN A 54 -17.68 2.44 -14.78
C GLN A 54 -17.86 0.95 -14.52
N GLN A 55 -16.82 0.29 -13.98
CA GLN A 55 -16.84 -1.13 -13.63
C GLN A 55 -17.47 -1.41 -12.25
N GLY A 56 -17.89 -0.37 -11.52
CA GLY A 56 -18.59 -0.49 -10.24
C GLY A 56 -17.67 -0.76 -9.04
N PHE A 57 -16.37 -0.47 -9.14
CA PHE A 57 -15.47 -0.54 -8.00
C PHE A 57 -15.75 0.61 -7.02
N PRO A 58 -15.60 0.38 -5.69
CA PRO A 58 -15.54 1.48 -4.73
C PRO A 58 -14.22 2.23 -4.96
N VAL A 59 -14.26 3.32 -5.74
CA VAL A 59 -13.08 4.10 -6.14
C VAL A 59 -13.16 5.55 -5.67
N ALA A 60 -12.03 6.08 -5.20
CA ALA A 60 -11.86 7.51 -4.93
C ALA A 60 -10.72 8.07 -5.77
N LEU A 61 -10.90 9.26 -6.34
CA LEU A 61 -9.82 9.99 -7.01
C LEU A 61 -8.98 10.75 -5.98
N VAL A 62 -7.66 10.55 -5.98
CA VAL A 62 -6.74 11.44 -5.26
C VAL A 62 -6.25 12.55 -6.18
N SER A 63 -6.18 13.75 -5.63
CA SER A 63 -5.62 14.91 -6.30
C SER A 63 -4.75 15.71 -5.32
N SER A 64 -3.74 16.37 -5.90
CA SER A 64 -2.80 17.23 -5.20
C SER A 64 -2.47 18.45 -6.06
N VAL A 65 -2.23 19.59 -5.42
CA VAL A 65 -1.69 20.79 -6.08
C VAL A 65 -0.16 20.72 -6.22
N ASN A 66 0.50 19.85 -5.45
CA ASN A 66 1.96 19.77 -5.37
C ASN A 66 2.56 18.61 -6.18
N TYR A 67 1.74 17.61 -6.53
CA TYR A 67 2.21 16.38 -7.16
C TYR A 67 1.40 16.07 -8.40
N GLN A 68 2.08 15.59 -9.44
CA GLN A 68 1.46 15.28 -10.73
C GLN A 68 0.73 13.94 -10.67
N SER A 69 -0.47 13.90 -11.27
CA SER A 69 -1.23 12.66 -11.47
C SER A 69 -0.49 11.68 -12.37
N GLY A 70 -0.83 10.40 -12.23
CA GLY A 70 -0.31 9.32 -13.08
C GLY A 70 -0.67 9.45 -14.55
N GLY A 71 0.12 8.77 -15.39
CA GLY A 71 -0.14 8.65 -16.82
C GLY A 71 -0.75 7.30 -17.20
N ASP A 72 -0.90 7.10 -18.50
CA ASP A 72 -1.33 5.82 -19.08
C ASP A 72 -0.16 4.89 -19.39
N THR A 73 1.07 5.38 -19.20
CA THR A 73 2.31 4.63 -19.35
C THR A 73 2.99 4.41 -18.01
N PRO A 74 3.60 3.24 -17.78
CA PRO A 74 4.36 3.00 -16.55
C PRO A 74 5.50 4.00 -16.39
N SER A 75 5.69 4.47 -15.17
CA SER A 75 6.84 5.30 -14.82
C SER A 75 8.09 4.45 -14.60
N VAL A 76 9.26 5.04 -14.85
CA VAL A 76 10.55 4.41 -14.52
C VAL A 76 10.72 4.43 -13.00
N TYR A 77 11.05 3.28 -12.42
CA TYR A 77 11.33 3.14 -10.99
C TYR A 77 12.37 4.17 -10.53
N ASP A 78 12.12 4.83 -9.40
CA ASP A 78 12.93 5.93 -8.82
C ASP A 78 13.08 7.17 -9.74
N GLY A 79 12.38 7.20 -10.87
CA GLY A 79 12.29 8.37 -11.72
C GLY A 79 11.37 9.44 -11.15
N TYR A 80 11.48 10.67 -11.67
CA TYR A 80 10.65 11.80 -11.22
C TYR A 80 9.15 11.47 -11.20
N ALA A 81 8.60 10.92 -12.29
CA ALA A 81 7.18 10.56 -12.37
C ALA A 81 6.77 9.49 -11.33
N PHE A 82 7.66 8.54 -11.03
CA PHE A 82 7.43 7.54 -9.99
C PHE A 82 7.37 8.17 -8.59
N ASN A 83 8.24 9.15 -8.33
CA ASN A 83 8.27 9.89 -7.05
C ASN A 83 6.99 10.74 -6.87
N GLN A 84 6.45 11.30 -7.96
CA GLN A 84 5.14 11.98 -7.93
C GLN A 84 4.00 11.01 -7.58
N LEU A 85 3.97 9.84 -8.22
CA LEU A 85 2.94 8.82 -8.01
C LEU A 85 2.95 8.27 -6.57
N THR A 86 4.14 7.97 -6.05
CA THR A 86 4.28 7.47 -4.67
C THR A 86 3.89 8.53 -3.64
N ALA A 87 4.09 9.82 -3.91
CA ALA A 87 3.60 10.88 -3.05
C ALA A 87 2.06 10.94 -3.01
N LEU A 88 1.39 10.72 -4.15
CA LEU A 88 -0.08 10.67 -4.19
C LEU A 88 -0.66 9.52 -3.34
N LYS A 89 0.04 8.37 -3.27
CA LYS A 89 -0.31 7.27 -2.35
C LYS A 89 -0.33 7.77 -0.90
N LEU A 90 0.74 8.43 -0.46
CA LEU A 90 0.83 8.98 0.90
C LEU A 90 -0.19 10.08 1.16
N ILE A 91 -0.50 10.93 0.18
CA ILE A 91 -1.58 11.93 0.30
C ILE A 91 -2.93 11.26 0.51
N ALA A 92 -3.21 10.14 -0.16
CA ALA A 92 -4.43 9.39 0.07
C ALA A 92 -4.52 8.87 1.51
N VAL A 93 -3.42 8.32 2.04
CA VAL A 93 -3.32 7.91 3.46
C VAL A 93 -3.52 9.11 4.39
N GLN A 94 -2.85 10.23 4.13
CA GLN A 94 -2.96 11.45 4.93
C GLN A 94 -4.41 11.94 5.04
N LYS A 95 -5.14 11.94 3.91
CA LYS A 95 -6.56 12.33 3.88
C LYS A 95 -7.42 11.40 4.74
N VAL A 96 -7.15 10.10 4.76
CA VAL A 96 -7.84 9.14 5.64
C VAL A 96 -7.54 9.42 7.11
N LEU A 97 -6.27 9.61 7.48
CA LEU A 97 -5.88 9.87 8.87
C LEU A 97 -6.41 11.21 9.40
N ASN A 98 -6.52 12.22 8.54
CA ASN A 98 -7.12 13.52 8.87
C ASN A 98 -8.64 13.42 9.14
N MET A 99 -9.30 12.35 8.70
CA MET A 99 -10.68 12.04 9.06
C MET A 99 -10.80 11.26 10.39
N GLY A 100 -9.69 11.01 11.09
CA GLY A 100 -9.69 10.24 12.34
C GLY A 100 -9.82 8.72 12.15
N VAL A 101 -9.64 8.23 10.93
CA VAL A 101 -9.82 6.80 10.57
C VAL A 101 -8.47 6.14 10.36
N ASN A 102 -8.28 4.94 10.92
CA ASN A 102 -7.06 4.14 10.72
C ASN A 102 -7.00 3.57 9.30
N CYS A 103 -5.80 3.41 8.75
CA CYS A 103 -5.62 3.07 7.34
C CYS A 103 -4.63 1.91 7.20
N LEU A 104 -5.06 0.78 6.64
CA LEU A 104 -4.12 -0.19 6.08
C LEU A 104 -3.93 0.13 4.59
N PHE A 105 -2.77 0.67 4.24
CA PHE A 105 -2.36 0.89 2.87
C PHE A 105 -1.52 -0.31 2.38
N PHE A 106 -1.71 -0.70 1.12
CA PHE A 106 -0.84 -1.63 0.44
C PHE A 106 -0.75 -1.30 -1.05
N ASP A 107 0.36 -1.65 -1.67
CA ASP A 107 0.56 -1.48 -3.11
C ASP A 107 -0.27 -2.48 -3.92
N SER A 108 -0.60 -2.10 -5.16
CA SER A 108 -1.47 -2.89 -6.06
C SER A 108 -0.81 -4.16 -6.60
N ASP A 109 0.47 -4.41 -6.28
CA ASP A 109 1.20 -5.65 -6.56
C ASP A 109 1.25 -6.60 -5.35
N VAL A 110 0.63 -6.24 -4.22
CA VAL A 110 0.50 -7.10 -3.04
C VAL A 110 -0.71 -8.03 -3.17
N VAL A 111 -0.55 -9.27 -2.70
CA VAL A 111 -1.64 -10.25 -2.59
C VAL A 111 -1.95 -10.56 -1.13
N ILE A 112 -3.23 -10.42 -0.75
CA ILE A 112 -3.74 -10.65 0.62
C ILE A 112 -4.45 -12.01 0.68
N PHE A 113 -3.83 -13.00 1.28
CA PHE A 113 -4.40 -14.35 1.40
C PHE A 113 -5.33 -14.55 2.61
N GLN A 114 -5.20 -13.72 3.64
CA GLN A 114 -5.96 -13.81 4.89
C GLN A 114 -6.42 -12.42 5.33
N ASN A 115 -7.32 -12.33 6.31
CA ASN A 115 -7.71 -11.04 6.88
C ASN A 115 -6.44 -10.29 7.39
N PRO A 116 -6.06 -9.16 6.78
CA PRO A 116 -4.77 -8.53 7.06
C PRO A 116 -4.74 -7.84 8.42
N PHE A 117 -5.89 -7.70 9.08
CA PHE A 117 -6.02 -7.15 10.42
C PHE A 117 -5.91 -8.19 11.53
N LYS A 118 -5.79 -9.49 11.20
CA LYS A 118 -5.86 -10.59 12.19
C LYS A 118 -4.81 -10.48 13.29
N TYR A 119 -3.60 -10.03 12.93
CA TYR A 119 -2.46 -9.95 13.85
C TYR A 119 -2.00 -8.50 14.09
N VAL A 120 -2.83 -7.52 13.72
CA VAL A 120 -2.61 -6.13 14.10
C VAL A 120 -2.91 -6.02 15.60
N PRO A 121 -1.94 -5.61 16.44
CA PRO A 121 -2.14 -5.43 17.87
C PRO A 121 -3.32 -4.48 18.14
N THR A 122 -4.17 -4.81 19.12
CA THR A 122 -5.37 -4.01 19.43
C THR A 122 -5.05 -2.83 20.33
N ASP A 123 -4.01 -2.94 21.13
CA ASP A 123 -3.44 -1.91 21.98
C ASP A 123 -2.90 -0.73 21.14
N GLU A 124 -3.30 0.49 21.53
CA GLU A 124 -2.97 1.74 20.84
C GLU A 124 -1.53 2.21 21.07
N GLU A 125 -0.62 1.29 21.35
CA GLU A 125 0.76 1.63 21.67
C GLU A 125 1.57 2.08 20.45
N PHE A 126 1.17 1.71 19.22
CA PHE A 126 1.94 2.02 18.01
C PHE A 126 1.20 2.98 17.08
N ASP A 127 1.92 3.97 16.54
CA ASP A 127 1.44 4.93 15.56
C ASP A 127 1.30 4.29 14.17
N PHE A 128 2.26 3.46 13.78
CA PHE A 128 2.16 2.64 12.57
C PHE A 128 2.90 1.31 12.66
N ILE A 129 2.54 0.39 11.76
CA ILE A 129 3.16 -0.93 11.60
C ILE A 129 3.44 -1.15 10.12
N ALA A 130 4.69 -1.43 9.75
CA ALA A 130 5.07 -1.65 8.36
C ALA A 130 5.51 -3.09 8.11
N GLN A 131 5.36 -3.58 6.89
CA GLN A 131 6.00 -4.84 6.50
C GLN A 131 7.53 -4.69 6.58
N LYS A 132 8.19 -5.75 7.04
CA LYS A 132 9.65 -5.83 7.04
C LYS A 132 10.16 -6.29 5.68
N ASP A 133 11.01 -5.48 5.06
CA ASP A 133 11.92 -5.94 4.02
C ASP A 133 13.38 -5.96 4.53
N ALA A 134 14.30 -5.18 3.95
CA ALA A 134 15.58 -4.90 4.60
C ALA A 134 15.38 -4.02 5.83
N THR A 135 14.49 -3.03 5.71
CA THR A 135 14.02 -2.14 6.78
C THR A 135 12.49 -2.02 6.70
N ILE A 136 11.94 -0.79 6.65
CA ILE A 136 10.52 -0.48 6.46
C ILE A 136 10.18 -0.62 4.97
N CYS A 137 9.14 -1.40 4.66
CA CYS A 137 8.50 -1.43 3.35
C CYS A 137 7.29 -0.47 3.35
N SER A 138 7.27 0.53 2.46
CA SER A 138 6.11 1.44 2.34
C SER A 138 4.94 0.83 1.57
N GLY A 139 5.17 -0.27 0.86
CA GLY A 139 4.16 -0.99 0.07
C GLY A 139 3.16 -1.80 0.89
N PHE A 140 3.33 -1.89 2.23
CA PHE A 140 2.32 -2.48 3.12
C PHE A 140 2.45 -1.90 4.53
N VAL A 141 1.57 -0.96 4.90
CA VAL A 141 1.67 -0.20 6.16
C VAL A 141 0.29 0.01 6.79
N TYR A 142 0.15 -0.36 8.06
CA TYR A 142 -0.98 0.00 8.89
C TYR A 142 -0.68 1.27 9.67
N TRP A 143 -1.47 2.32 9.43
CA TRP A 143 -1.40 3.60 10.11
C TRP A 143 -2.57 3.75 11.08
N ARG A 144 -2.27 4.15 12.31
CA ARG A 144 -3.28 4.70 13.23
C ARG A 144 -3.45 6.19 13.01
N ALA A 145 -4.65 6.70 13.22
CA ALA A 145 -4.98 8.13 13.09
C ALA A 145 -4.53 8.94 14.32
N THR A 146 -3.26 8.83 14.69
CA THR A 146 -2.62 9.62 15.76
C THR A 146 -1.98 10.90 15.18
N ASP A 147 -1.71 11.88 16.03
CA ASP A 147 -1.01 13.09 15.63
C ASP A 147 0.42 12.79 15.15
N ARG A 148 1.09 11.81 15.77
CA ARG A 148 2.43 11.38 15.35
C ARG A 148 2.42 10.71 13.98
N SER A 149 1.40 9.92 13.66
CA SER A 149 1.24 9.37 12.30
C SER A 149 1.04 10.46 11.25
N ARG A 150 0.17 11.44 11.55
CA ARG A 150 -0.06 12.58 10.64
C ARG A 150 1.22 13.38 10.42
N LEU A 151 1.96 13.67 11.49
CA LEU A 151 3.25 14.37 11.43
C LEU A 151 4.31 13.56 10.66
N THR A 152 4.34 12.23 10.85
CA THR A 152 5.25 11.34 10.10
C THR A 152 5.00 11.43 8.60
N ILE A 153 3.73 11.36 8.17
CA ILE A 153 3.36 11.46 6.75
C ILE A 153 3.70 12.86 6.21
N GLU A 154 3.43 13.92 6.97
CA GLU A 154 3.77 15.30 6.58
C GLU A 154 5.28 15.46 6.35
N LEU A 155 6.11 15.05 7.30
CA LEU A 155 7.57 15.13 7.16
C LEU A 155 8.09 14.25 6.02
N THR A 156 7.46 13.09 5.78
CA THR A 156 7.80 12.21 4.66
C THR A 156 7.53 12.93 3.34
N LEU A 157 6.33 13.50 3.17
CA LEU A 157 5.96 14.27 1.97
C LEU A 157 6.87 15.49 1.78
N ASN A 158 7.29 16.17 2.85
CA ASN A 158 8.23 17.29 2.75
C ASN A 158 9.59 16.82 2.23
N LYS A 159 10.15 15.72 2.78
CA LYS A 159 11.39 15.12 2.28
C LYS A 159 11.30 14.69 0.81
N MET A 160 10.20 14.04 0.42
CA MET A 160 9.95 13.64 -0.97
C MET A 160 10.01 14.86 -1.90
N LYS A 161 9.36 15.96 -1.52
CA LYS A 161 9.37 17.21 -2.28
C LYS A 161 10.75 17.85 -2.36
N GLU A 162 11.46 17.94 -1.23
CA GLU A 162 12.77 18.58 -1.13
C GLU A 162 13.86 17.86 -1.92
N ARG A 163 13.83 16.52 -1.90
CA ARG A 163 14.90 15.69 -2.46
C ARG A 163 14.53 14.97 -3.74
N ASN A 164 13.26 15.04 -4.15
CA ASN A 164 12.71 14.28 -5.27
C ASN A 164 13.05 12.78 -5.16
N ILE A 165 12.64 12.17 -4.06
CA ILE A 165 12.82 10.74 -3.74
C ILE A 165 11.45 10.09 -3.52
N HIS A 166 11.36 8.77 -3.67
CA HIS A 166 10.12 8.03 -3.43
C HIS A 166 9.80 7.88 -1.93
N ASP A 167 8.57 7.48 -1.67
CA ASP A 167 7.94 7.34 -0.35
C ASP A 167 8.73 6.48 0.63
N GLN A 168 9.20 5.29 0.24
CA GLN A 168 9.94 4.41 1.15
C GLN A 168 11.25 5.06 1.63
N THR A 169 12.05 5.63 0.72
CA THR A 169 13.31 6.27 1.08
C THR A 169 13.08 7.45 2.01
N ALA A 170 12.08 8.29 1.71
CA ALA A 170 11.73 9.41 2.58
C ALA A 170 11.21 8.96 3.95
N LEU A 171 10.36 7.94 4.02
CA LEU A 171 9.79 7.42 5.26
C LEU A 171 10.87 6.85 6.17
N VAL A 172 11.77 6.03 5.61
CA VAL A 172 12.92 5.48 6.35
C VAL A 172 13.76 6.62 6.93
N GLU A 173 14.03 7.68 6.17
CA GLU A 173 14.78 8.83 6.69
C GLU A 173 14.06 9.58 7.81
N VAL A 174 12.73 9.72 7.76
CA VAL A 174 11.98 10.37 8.85
C VAL A 174 12.11 9.54 10.14
N VAL A 175 11.99 8.22 10.01
CA VAL A 175 12.00 7.29 11.15
C VAL A 175 13.40 7.14 11.73
N ASP A 176 14.40 6.85 10.90
CA ASP A 176 15.78 6.57 11.33
C ASP A 176 16.47 7.81 11.90
N ASN A 177 16.12 9.01 11.44
CA ASN A 177 16.62 10.26 12.01
C ASN A 177 15.77 10.78 13.18
N HIS A 178 14.78 10.00 13.66
CA HIS A 178 13.92 10.34 14.80
C HIS A 178 13.27 11.73 14.69
N LEU A 179 12.79 12.11 13.51
CA LEU A 179 12.25 13.45 13.27
C LEU A 179 10.87 13.69 13.92
N VAL A 180 10.20 12.62 14.35
CA VAL A 180 8.94 12.68 15.09
C VAL A 180 9.17 12.25 16.53
N PRO A 181 9.01 13.16 17.52
CA PRO A 181 9.19 12.83 18.93
C PRO A 181 8.25 11.72 19.40
N GLU A 182 8.80 10.76 20.14
CA GLU A 182 8.06 9.63 20.74
C GLU A 182 7.28 8.78 19.73
N LEU A 183 7.65 8.81 18.45
CA LEU A 183 7.07 7.95 17.42
C LEU A 183 7.24 6.49 17.81
N LYS A 184 6.14 5.75 17.87
CA LYS A 184 6.15 4.31 18.14
C LYS A 184 5.79 3.58 16.85
N SER A 185 6.75 2.84 16.30
CA SER A 185 6.54 2.02 15.11
C SER A 185 6.90 0.57 15.38
N LEU A 186 6.31 -0.33 14.59
CA LEU A 186 6.56 -1.76 14.64
C LEU A 186 6.76 -2.31 13.23
N LEU A 187 7.50 -3.40 13.11
CA LEU A 187 7.55 -4.21 11.89
C LEU A 187 6.67 -5.44 12.05
N PHE A 188 5.86 -5.74 11.05
CA PHE A 188 5.09 -6.99 11.02
C PHE A 188 6.02 -8.22 11.09
N GLU A 189 5.55 -9.26 11.78
CA GLU A 189 6.23 -10.55 11.84
C GLU A 189 6.39 -11.14 10.41
N PRO A 190 7.63 -11.33 9.91
CA PRO A 190 7.87 -11.73 8.52
C PRO A 190 7.22 -13.05 8.10
N MET A 191 7.00 -13.98 9.05
CA MET A 191 6.35 -15.26 8.76
C MET A 191 4.83 -15.17 8.65
N LEU A 192 4.24 -14.07 9.14
CA LEU A 192 2.81 -13.78 9.03
C LEU A 192 2.51 -12.79 7.89
N TYR A 193 3.46 -11.92 7.57
CA TYR A 193 3.38 -10.90 6.52
C TYR A 193 4.59 -10.98 5.58
N ASN A 194 4.65 -12.09 4.84
CA ASN A 194 5.79 -12.46 4.01
C ASN A 194 6.12 -11.39 2.97
N ARG A 195 7.39 -10.98 2.93
CA ARG A 195 7.97 -10.37 1.72
C ARG A 195 8.08 -11.42 0.62
N GLY A 196 8.23 -10.96 -0.64
CA GLY A 196 8.25 -11.83 -1.81
C GLY A 196 9.23 -13.00 -1.70
N SER A 197 10.48 -12.75 -1.30
CA SER A 197 11.51 -13.81 -1.19
C SER A 197 11.12 -14.93 -0.22
N ILE A 198 10.56 -14.57 0.95
CA ILE A 198 10.08 -15.52 1.95
C ILE A 198 8.91 -16.34 1.39
N TYR A 199 7.98 -15.70 0.69
CA TYR A 199 6.85 -16.41 0.06
C TYR A 199 7.33 -17.40 -1.01
N PHE A 200 8.20 -16.95 -1.92
CA PHE A 200 8.75 -17.78 -2.99
C PHE A 200 9.71 -18.86 -2.49
N GLU A 201 10.25 -18.79 -1.29
CA GLU A 201 11.03 -19.89 -0.71
C GLU A 201 10.11 -20.96 -0.12
N MET A 202 9.04 -20.56 0.57
CA MET A 202 8.16 -21.48 1.31
C MET A 202 6.97 -22.02 0.51
N HIS A 203 6.55 -21.33 -0.55
CA HIS A 203 5.31 -21.63 -1.27
C HIS A 203 5.53 -21.89 -2.75
N GLN A 204 6.70 -22.44 -3.12
CA GLN A 204 6.95 -22.81 -4.52
C GLN A 204 5.94 -23.83 -5.03
N PHE A 205 5.45 -23.56 -6.23
CA PHE A 205 4.90 -24.61 -7.07
C PHE A 205 6.02 -25.61 -7.36
N GLY A 206 5.71 -26.91 -7.29
CA GLY A 206 6.66 -27.94 -7.69
C GLY A 206 6.99 -27.80 -9.18
N TRP A 207 8.04 -27.06 -9.50
CA TRP A 207 8.61 -27.01 -10.85
C TRP A 207 9.44 -28.25 -11.08
N GLY A 208 8.77 -29.40 -11.18
CA GLY A 208 9.38 -30.62 -11.70
C GLY A 208 9.46 -30.53 -13.22
N PRO A 209 10.54 -31.01 -13.86
CA PRO A 209 10.46 -31.33 -15.28
C PRO A 209 9.27 -32.26 -15.48
N HIS A 210 8.49 -32.08 -16.55
CA HIS A 210 7.65 -33.17 -17.05
C HIS A 210 8.62 -34.32 -17.38
N SER A 211 8.87 -35.21 -16.43
CA SER A 211 9.49 -36.49 -16.72
C SER A 211 8.58 -37.13 -17.75
N ARG A 212 9.09 -37.26 -18.99
CA ARG A 212 8.44 -38.03 -20.04
C ARG A 212 7.91 -39.29 -19.40
N THR A 213 6.59 -39.43 -19.40
CA THR A 213 5.93 -40.71 -19.15
C THR A 213 6.69 -41.73 -19.98
N ARG A 214 7.39 -42.64 -19.30
CA ARG A 214 7.91 -43.85 -19.94
C ARG A 214 6.70 -44.54 -20.51
N GLU A 215 6.64 -44.60 -21.83
CA GLU A 215 5.73 -45.50 -22.53
C GLU A 215 5.94 -46.89 -21.94
N ALA A 216 4.82 -47.50 -21.54
CA ALA A 216 4.78 -48.89 -21.17
C ALA A 216 5.19 -49.73 -22.38
N ARG A 217 6.35 -50.42 -22.29
CA ARG A 217 6.60 -51.76 -22.81
C ARG A 217 7.64 -52.44 -21.94
#